data_AF-A0A3M1SH05-F1
#
_entry.id   AF-A0A3M1SH05-F1
#
_cell.length_a   1.000
_cell.length_b   1.000
_cell.length_c   1.000
_cell.angle_alpha   90.00
_cell.angle_beta   90.00
_cell.angle_gamma   90.00
#
_symmetry.space_group_name_H-M   'P 1'
#
loop_
_entity.id
_entity.type
_entity.pdbx_description
1 polymer ?
#
loop_
_entity_poly.entity_id
_entity_poly.type
_entity_poly.pdbx_seq_one_letter_code
_entity_poly.pdbx_strand_id
1 'polypeptide(L)'
;LDADDLWAPTKLARQLETAEDAEVVHTNFYFFGDLDGRVDLTAVPESRRYTMEHVAEDNPFRISSLLVARKLDVRFPEWTQDGEDLIYFLELSRKATIRLVPEFLTGYRVHRAGQSARADMVVARFHAIEAYLDRLNGEISPSQADAVRTGYLRLMGRVATQAKYARQWAQYHAIREFLTDFSRPELLPNEAKQITTERLYPRLAYAVKDRLDAWFRRKRESR
;
A
#
# COMPACT_ATOMS: atom_id res chain seq x y z
N LEU A 1 -17.76 -3.58 6.07
CA LEU A 1 -17.86 -3.89 4.63
C LEU A 1 -18.18 -2.57 3.99
N ASP A 2 -17.29 -2.08 3.15
CA ASP A 2 -17.46 -0.75 2.57
C ASP A 2 -18.65 -0.81 1.63
N ALA A 3 -19.58 0.13 1.78
CA ALA A 3 -20.89 0.05 1.16
C ALA A 3 -20.84 0.09 -0.38
N ASP A 4 -19.68 0.42 -0.95
CA ASP A 4 -19.44 0.64 -2.37
C ASP A 4 -18.55 -0.42 -3.04
N ASP A 5 -18.09 -1.41 -2.27
CA ASP A 5 -17.33 -2.57 -2.79
C ASP A 5 -18.25 -3.67 -3.34
N LEU A 6 -17.72 -4.45 -4.29
CA LEU A 6 -18.42 -5.53 -4.96
C LEU A 6 -17.93 -6.89 -4.47
N TRP A 7 -18.86 -7.78 -4.12
CA TRP A 7 -18.55 -9.16 -3.78
C TRP A 7 -19.11 -10.10 -4.85
N ALA A 8 -18.30 -11.05 -5.30
CA ALA A 8 -18.80 -12.17 -6.08
C ALA A 8 -19.81 -12.96 -5.21
N PRO A 9 -20.94 -13.45 -5.78
CA PRO A 9 -21.94 -14.19 -5.01
C PRO A 9 -21.38 -15.43 -4.28
N THR A 10 -20.31 -16.01 -4.79
CA THR A 10 -19.65 -17.21 -4.24
C THR A 10 -18.56 -16.90 -3.20
N LYS A 11 -18.24 -15.62 -2.94
CA LYS A 11 -17.12 -15.21 -2.08
C LYS A 11 -17.09 -15.92 -0.73
N LEU A 12 -18.21 -15.85 0.01
CA LEU A 12 -18.28 -16.43 1.36
C LEU A 12 -18.12 -17.95 1.35
N ALA A 13 -18.77 -18.64 0.41
CA ALA A 13 -18.63 -20.10 0.28
C ALA A 13 -17.18 -20.50 0.05
N ARG A 14 -16.49 -19.84 -0.89
CA ARG A 14 -15.07 -20.11 -1.20
C ARG A 14 -14.13 -19.79 -0.04
N GLN A 15 -14.39 -18.71 0.70
CA GLN A 15 -13.59 -18.37 1.87
C GLN A 15 -13.81 -19.35 3.02
N LEU A 16 -15.04 -19.82 3.25
CA LEU A 16 -15.35 -20.80 4.29
C LEU A 16 -14.73 -22.17 4.00
N GLU A 17 -14.71 -22.61 2.74
CA GLU A 17 -13.99 -23.82 2.31
C GLU A 17 -12.48 -23.78 2.63
N THR A 18 -11.90 -22.57 2.71
CA THR A 18 -10.48 -22.37 3.01
C THR A 18 -10.24 -22.06 4.51
N ALA A 19 -11.29 -21.78 5.28
CA ALA A 19 -11.17 -21.27 6.65
C ALA A 19 -10.86 -22.36 7.69
N GLU A 20 -11.01 -23.64 7.37
CA GLU A 20 -10.78 -24.73 8.34
C GLU A 20 -9.36 -24.70 8.94
N ASP A 21 -8.37 -24.30 8.14
CA ASP A 21 -6.95 -24.24 8.52
C ASP A 21 -6.40 -22.80 8.65
N ALA A 22 -7.28 -21.80 8.75
CA ALA A 22 -6.87 -20.40 8.77
C ALA A 22 -7.65 -19.57 9.79
N GLU A 23 -6.97 -18.59 10.37
CA GLU A 23 -7.62 -17.59 11.23
C GLU A 23 -7.99 -16.34 10.42
N VAL A 24 -7.32 -16.12 9.29
CA VAL A 24 -7.67 -15.10 8.31
C VAL A 24 -7.68 -15.73 6.92
N VAL A 25 -8.75 -15.50 6.17
CA VAL A 25 -8.83 -15.86 4.76
C VAL A 25 -9.08 -14.59 3.96
N HIS A 26 -8.37 -14.40 2.86
CA HIS A 26 -8.64 -13.30 1.93
C HIS A 26 -8.64 -13.79 0.48
N THR A 27 -9.12 -12.95 -0.42
CA THR A 27 -9.21 -13.25 -1.85
C THR A 27 -8.29 -12.33 -2.63
N ASN A 28 -7.90 -12.75 -3.83
CA ASN A 28 -7.46 -11.78 -4.84
C ASN A 28 -8.59 -10.74 -5.07
N PHE A 29 -8.19 -9.54 -5.51
CA PHE A 29 -9.13 -8.44 -5.71
C PHE A 29 -8.79 -7.61 -6.94
N TYR A 30 -9.78 -6.88 -7.44
CA TYR A 30 -9.63 -5.97 -8.56
C TYR A 30 -10.10 -4.57 -8.18
N PHE A 31 -9.54 -3.57 -8.84
CA PHE A 31 -9.98 -2.19 -8.76
C PHE A 31 -11.02 -1.91 -9.84
N PHE A 32 -12.00 -1.07 -9.51
CA PHE A 32 -12.95 -0.52 -10.48
C PHE A 32 -13.35 0.90 -10.08
N GLY A 33 -13.93 1.66 -11.02
CA GLY A 33 -14.35 3.05 -10.81
C GLY A 33 -13.39 4.01 -11.50
N ASP A 34 -12.71 4.87 -10.74
CA ASP A 34 -11.72 5.82 -11.30
C ASP A 34 -10.40 5.15 -11.70
N LEU A 35 -10.17 3.92 -11.25
CA LEU A 35 -9.02 3.09 -11.57
C LEU A 35 -9.47 1.65 -11.79
N ASP A 36 -9.06 1.07 -12.90
CA ASP A 36 -9.20 -0.37 -13.16
C ASP A 36 -7.85 -1.06 -12.94
N GLY A 37 -7.89 -2.28 -12.41
CA GLY A 37 -6.69 -3.06 -12.17
C GLY A 37 -6.97 -4.37 -11.45
N ARG A 38 -5.98 -5.27 -11.40
CA ARG A 38 -6.08 -6.55 -10.71
C ARG A 38 -4.85 -6.73 -9.84
N VAL A 39 -5.06 -7.18 -8.60
CA VAL A 39 -3.98 -7.56 -7.68
C VAL A 39 -4.00 -9.07 -7.55
N ASP A 40 -3.05 -9.72 -8.22
CA ASP A 40 -2.86 -11.18 -8.15
C ASP A 40 -1.75 -11.52 -7.16
N LEU A 41 -2.15 -11.96 -5.97
CA LEU A 41 -1.24 -12.32 -4.89
C LEU A 41 -0.67 -13.73 -5.05
N THR A 42 -1.20 -14.54 -5.98
CA THR A 42 -0.61 -15.85 -6.30
C THR A 42 0.78 -15.72 -6.92
N ALA A 43 1.06 -14.59 -7.56
CA ALA A 43 2.38 -14.25 -8.10
C ALA A 43 3.42 -13.95 -7.00
N VAL A 44 2.99 -13.68 -5.77
CA VAL A 44 3.88 -13.48 -4.62
C VAL A 44 4.06 -14.79 -3.88
N PRO A 45 5.29 -15.29 -3.66
CA PRO A 45 5.55 -16.49 -2.88
C PRO A 45 4.95 -16.40 -1.48
N GLU A 46 4.34 -17.48 -0.98
CA GLU A 46 3.67 -17.50 0.33
C GLU A 46 4.62 -17.12 1.48
N SER A 47 5.89 -17.52 1.41
CA SER A 47 6.94 -17.17 2.38
C SER A 47 7.22 -15.67 2.48
N ARG A 48 6.83 -14.89 1.47
CA ARG A 48 6.95 -13.42 1.44
C ARG A 48 5.61 -12.72 1.60
N ARG A 49 4.52 -13.31 1.09
CA ARG A 49 3.21 -12.68 0.92
C ARG A 49 2.63 -12.07 2.20
N TYR A 50 2.95 -12.64 3.36
CA TYR A 50 2.45 -12.15 4.66
C TYR A 50 3.55 -11.70 5.61
N THR A 51 4.77 -11.44 5.10
CA THR A 51 5.79 -10.82 5.95
C THR A 51 5.39 -9.38 6.23
N MET A 52 5.69 -8.90 7.43
CA MET A 52 5.35 -7.52 7.82
C MET A 52 5.98 -6.48 6.87
N GLU A 53 7.18 -6.75 6.33
CA GLU A 53 7.80 -5.91 5.29
C GLU A 53 6.93 -5.80 4.05
N HIS A 54 6.47 -6.92 3.49
CA HIS A 54 5.66 -6.90 2.25
C HIS A 54 4.28 -6.30 2.50
N VAL A 55 3.69 -6.55 3.67
CA VAL A 55 2.43 -5.91 4.08
C VAL A 55 2.58 -4.39 4.16
N ALA A 56 3.67 -3.88 4.75
CA ALA A 56 3.98 -2.46 4.79
C ALA A 56 4.24 -1.85 3.40
N GLU A 57 4.90 -2.60 2.52
CA GLU A 57 5.29 -2.14 1.19
C GLU A 57 4.12 -2.12 0.19
N ASP A 58 3.40 -3.23 0.04
CA ASP A 58 2.47 -3.44 -1.07
C ASP A 58 1.01 -3.56 -0.61
N ASN A 59 0.77 -3.73 0.69
CA ASN A 59 -0.54 -3.94 1.30
C ASN A 59 -1.40 -4.95 0.52
N PRO A 60 -1.19 -6.27 0.73
CA PRO A 60 -1.86 -7.32 -0.01
C PRO A 60 -3.35 -7.47 0.35
N PHE A 61 -3.89 -6.63 1.22
CA PHE A 61 -5.25 -6.75 1.72
C PHE A 61 -6.14 -5.58 1.31
N ARG A 62 -7.44 -5.84 1.32
CA ARG A 62 -8.49 -4.84 1.41
C ARG A 62 -9.47 -5.31 2.49
N ILE A 63 -10.07 -4.39 3.26
CA ILE A 63 -11.00 -4.78 4.34
C ILE A 63 -12.09 -5.71 3.79
N SER A 64 -12.66 -5.36 2.65
CA SER A 64 -13.71 -6.14 2.00
C SER A 64 -13.25 -7.49 1.44
N SER A 65 -11.94 -7.73 1.25
CA SER A 65 -11.43 -9.03 0.79
C SER A 65 -11.26 -10.03 1.94
N LEU A 66 -11.28 -9.59 3.20
CA LEU A 66 -10.97 -10.41 4.37
C LEU A 66 -12.20 -11.15 4.92
N LEU A 67 -11.93 -12.31 5.51
CA LEU A 67 -12.74 -13.04 6.48
C LEU A 67 -11.83 -13.33 7.67
N VAL A 68 -12.19 -12.85 8.86
CA VAL A 68 -11.36 -12.92 10.07
C VAL A 68 -12.09 -13.73 11.14
N ALA A 69 -11.40 -14.72 11.71
CA ALA A 69 -11.94 -15.56 12.76
C ALA A 69 -12.25 -14.72 14.02
N ARG A 70 -13.47 -14.90 14.56
CA ARG A 70 -13.94 -14.14 15.72
C ARG A 70 -13.05 -14.25 16.96
N LYS A 71 -12.32 -15.36 17.11
CA LYS A 71 -11.40 -15.60 18.23
C LYS A 71 -10.13 -14.73 18.20
N LEU A 72 -9.81 -14.11 17.06
CA LEU A 72 -8.65 -13.24 16.96
C LEU A 72 -8.93 -11.91 17.69
N ASP A 73 -8.07 -11.62 18.66
CA ASP A 73 -8.08 -10.34 19.37
C ASP A 73 -7.19 -9.33 18.65
N VAL A 74 -7.63 -8.95 17.45
CA VAL A 74 -7.04 -7.87 16.64
C VAL A 74 -8.14 -6.84 16.36
N ARG A 75 -7.82 -5.57 16.57
CA ARG A 75 -8.73 -4.43 16.43
C ARG A 75 -8.06 -3.32 15.63
N PHE A 76 -8.86 -2.47 15.00
CA PHE A 76 -8.36 -1.24 14.40
C PHE A 76 -7.79 -0.33 15.50
N PRO A 77 -6.67 0.37 15.25
CA PRO A 77 -6.13 1.29 16.24
C PRO A 77 -7.05 2.52 16.38
N GLU A 78 -7.46 2.83 17.61
CA GLU A 78 -8.31 4.01 17.88
C GLU A 78 -7.50 5.31 18.10
N TRP A 79 -6.17 5.20 18.20
CA TRP A 79 -5.27 6.32 18.54
C TRP A 79 -4.73 7.08 17.33
N THR A 80 -4.99 6.62 16.11
CA THR A 80 -4.58 7.27 14.86
C THR A 80 -5.72 7.21 13.86
N GLN A 81 -5.82 8.23 13.02
CA GLN A 81 -6.66 8.23 11.81
C GLN A 81 -5.85 7.96 10.54
N ASP A 82 -4.52 7.97 10.67
CA ASP A 82 -3.60 7.77 9.56
C ASP A 82 -3.15 6.31 9.54
N GLY A 83 -3.56 5.57 8.51
CA GLY A 83 -3.07 4.21 8.25
C GLY A 83 -3.67 3.11 9.13
N GLU A 84 -4.86 3.34 9.71
CA GLU A 84 -5.59 2.37 10.55
C GLU A 84 -5.63 0.96 9.93
N ASP A 85 -6.02 0.86 8.66
CA ASP A 85 -6.09 -0.40 7.91
C ASP A 85 -4.75 -1.12 7.83
N LEU A 86 -3.68 -0.38 7.53
CA LEU A 86 -2.37 -0.98 7.37
C LEU A 86 -1.84 -1.50 8.71
N ILE A 87 -2.06 -0.76 9.80
CA ILE A 87 -1.71 -1.21 11.16
C ILE A 87 -2.51 -2.46 11.52
N TYR A 88 -3.81 -2.48 11.21
CA TYR A 88 -4.65 -3.65 11.39
C TYR A 88 -4.12 -4.86 10.62
N PHE A 89 -3.69 -4.68 9.36
CA PHE A 89 -3.12 -5.75 8.55
C PHE A 89 -1.75 -6.22 9.04
N LEU A 90 -0.91 -5.31 9.54
CA LEU A 90 0.36 -5.67 10.18
C LEU A 90 0.11 -6.55 11.42
N GLU A 91 -0.87 -6.19 12.25
CA GLU A 91 -1.26 -7.01 13.40
C GLU A 91 -1.79 -8.39 12.99
N LEU A 92 -2.66 -8.47 11.97
CA LEU A 92 -3.12 -9.75 11.45
C LEU A 92 -1.95 -10.60 10.95
N SER A 93 -1.02 -10.02 10.17
CA SER A 93 0.14 -10.74 9.62
C SER A 93 1.07 -11.30 10.70
N ARG A 94 1.11 -10.67 11.87
CA ARG A 94 1.91 -11.10 13.01
C ARG A 94 1.24 -12.18 13.85
N LYS A 95 -0.08 -12.11 14.02
CA LYS A 95 -0.83 -12.90 15.01
C LYS A 95 -1.60 -14.08 14.43
N ALA A 96 -1.85 -14.10 13.12
CA ALA A 96 -2.79 -15.04 12.53
C ALA A 96 -2.15 -15.94 11.48
N THR A 97 -2.69 -17.16 11.36
CA THR A 97 -2.48 -17.98 10.15
C THR A 97 -3.35 -17.46 9.01
N ILE A 98 -2.73 -17.01 7.91
CA ILE A 98 -3.41 -16.37 6.78
C ILE A 98 -3.41 -17.28 5.54
N ARG A 99 -4.57 -17.42 4.88
CA ARG A 99 -4.71 -18.14 3.61
C ARG A 99 -5.33 -17.27 2.52
N LEU A 100 -4.95 -17.57 1.27
CA LEU A 100 -5.44 -16.89 0.07
C LEU A 100 -6.39 -17.83 -0.70
N VAL A 101 -7.55 -17.31 -1.07
CA VAL A 101 -8.42 -17.83 -2.13
C VAL A 101 -7.98 -17.17 -3.44
N PRO A 102 -7.42 -17.91 -4.42
CA PRO A 102 -6.77 -17.34 -5.59
C PRO A 102 -7.73 -16.63 -6.56
N GLU A 103 -9.03 -16.83 -6.43
CA GLU A 103 -10.05 -16.19 -7.26
C GLU A 103 -10.25 -14.71 -6.92
N PHE A 104 -10.57 -13.91 -7.95
CA PHE A 104 -10.88 -12.49 -7.83
C PHE A 104 -12.32 -12.26 -7.39
N LEU A 105 -12.58 -12.47 -6.10
CA LEU A 105 -13.94 -12.46 -5.55
C LEU A 105 -14.37 -11.12 -4.93
N THR A 106 -13.45 -10.15 -4.90
CA THR A 106 -13.69 -8.82 -4.32
C THR A 106 -13.31 -7.73 -5.34
N GLY A 107 -14.22 -6.81 -5.61
CA GLY A 107 -13.97 -5.57 -6.34
C GLY A 107 -13.88 -4.41 -5.35
N TYR A 108 -12.74 -3.74 -5.29
CA TYR A 108 -12.52 -2.55 -4.48
C TYR A 108 -12.79 -1.30 -5.30
N ARG A 109 -13.69 -0.43 -4.85
CA ARG A 109 -14.01 0.79 -5.58
C ARG A 109 -12.98 1.88 -5.32
N VAL A 110 -12.43 2.44 -6.38
CA VAL A 110 -11.49 3.56 -6.29
C VAL A 110 -12.21 4.85 -6.69
N HIS A 111 -12.14 5.86 -5.82
CA HIS A 111 -12.63 7.22 -6.07
C HIS A 111 -11.49 8.24 -5.98
N ARG A 112 -11.50 9.24 -6.86
CA ARG A 112 -10.52 10.36 -6.90
C ARG A 112 -10.56 11.25 -5.66
N ALA A 113 -11.69 11.31 -4.96
CA ALA A 113 -11.92 12.18 -3.81
C ALA A 113 -11.57 11.55 -2.45
N GLY A 114 -10.89 10.39 -2.43
CA GLY A 114 -10.54 9.70 -1.18
C GLY A 114 -9.54 10.47 -0.30
N GLN A 115 -9.48 10.11 0.99
CA GLN A 115 -8.54 10.66 1.99
C GLN A 115 -7.06 10.66 1.51
N SER A 116 -6.71 9.75 0.60
CA SER A 116 -5.41 9.67 -0.07
C SER A 116 -5.03 10.90 -0.92
N ALA A 117 -5.92 11.88 -1.09
CA ALA A 117 -5.65 13.12 -1.82
C ALA A 117 -4.73 14.10 -1.07
N ARG A 118 -4.55 13.92 0.25
CA ARG A 118 -3.63 14.73 1.05
C ARG A 118 -2.17 14.49 0.63
N ALA A 119 -1.45 15.57 0.34
CA ALA A 119 -0.07 15.50 -0.14
C ALA A 119 0.90 14.83 0.86
N ASP A 120 0.62 14.96 2.15
CA ASP A 120 1.43 14.45 3.26
C ASP A 120 0.97 13.08 3.78
N MET A 121 -0.11 12.49 3.23
CA MET A 121 -0.75 11.29 3.77
C MET A 121 0.21 10.11 3.96
N VAL A 122 1.14 9.92 3.02
CA VAL A 122 2.13 8.82 3.12
C VAL A 122 3.12 9.07 4.27
N VAL A 123 3.49 10.33 4.53
CA VAL A 123 4.36 10.70 5.66
C VAL A 123 3.61 10.52 6.98
N ALA A 124 2.36 10.99 7.06
CA ALA A 124 1.52 10.81 8.25
C ALA A 124 1.34 9.33 8.62
N ARG A 125 1.09 8.47 7.62
CA ARG A 125 1.02 7.02 7.80
C ARG A 125 2.35 6.41 8.26
N PHE A 126 3.49 6.90 7.78
CA PHE A 126 4.79 6.44 8.29
C PHE A 126 4.95 6.76 9.77
N HIS A 127 4.56 7.96 10.23
CA HIS A 127 4.59 8.30 11.66
C HIS A 127 3.65 7.42 12.49
N ALA A 128 2.47 7.07 11.96
CA ALA A 128 1.60 6.11 12.61
C ALA A 128 2.25 4.72 12.69
N ILE A 129 2.93 4.26 11.64
CA ILE A 129 3.69 2.99 11.67
C ILE A 129 4.80 3.05 12.72
N GLU A 130 5.57 4.13 12.82
CA GLU A 130 6.59 4.27 13.88
C GLU A 130 5.96 4.16 15.27
N ALA A 131 4.87 4.89 15.51
CA ALA A 131 4.17 4.85 16.78
C ALA A 131 3.58 3.46 17.09
N TYR A 132 3.18 2.70 16.07
CA TYR A 132 2.78 1.31 16.19
C TYR A 132 3.96 0.40 16.55
N LEU A 133 5.10 0.54 15.87
CA LEU A 133 6.32 -0.23 16.14
C LEU A 133 6.85 0.03 17.56
N ASP A 134 6.77 1.28 18.05
CA ASP A 134 7.14 1.63 19.41
C ASP A 134 6.22 0.98 20.45
N ARG A 135 4.93 0.82 20.15
CA ARG A 135 3.98 0.11 21.02
C ARG A 135 4.22 -1.40 21.05
N LEU A 136 4.80 -1.96 19.98
CA LEU A 136 5.25 -3.35 19.92
C LEU A 136 6.63 -3.58 20.56
N ASN A 137 7.19 -2.59 21.25
CA ASN A 137 8.52 -2.71 21.84
C ASN A 137 8.61 -3.96 22.75
N GLY A 138 9.52 -4.87 22.39
CA GLY A 138 9.71 -6.15 23.07
C GLY A 138 8.87 -7.32 22.52
N GLU A 139 7.84 -7.06 21.71
CA GLU A 139 7.05 -8.11 21.04
C GLU A 139 7.64 -8.54 19.68
N ILE A 140 8.41 -7.66 19.04
CA ILE A 140 9.09 -7.94 17.77
C ILE A 140 10.58 -7.62 17.88
N SER A 141 11.40 -8.27 17.06
CA SER A 141 12.83 -7.97 17.02
C SER A 141 13.09 -6.60 16.36
N PRO A 142 14.22 -5.94 16.67
CA PRO A 142 14.65 -4.73 15.95
C PRO A 142 14.75 -4.95 14.44
N SER A 143 15.19 -6.14 14.00
CA SER A 143 15.28 -6.48 12.58
C SER A 143 13.92 -6.58 11.88
N GLN A 144 12.89 -7.08 12.57
CA GLN A 144 11.52 -7.10 12.04
C GLN A 144 10.95 -5.68 11.91
N ALA A 145 11.17 -4.84 12.93
CA ALA A 145 10.75 -3.45 12.89
C ALA A 145 11.46 -2.68 11.76
N ASP A 146 12.76 -2.90 11.58
CA ASP A 146 13.52 -2.30 10.47
C ASP A 146 13.08 -2.81 9.09
N ALA A 147 12.64 -4.06 8.99
CA ALA A 147 12.05 -4.60 7.76
C ALA A 147 10.72 -3.90 7.42
N VAL A 148 9.85 -3.65 8.40
CA VAL A 148 8.62 -2.85 8.21
C VAL A 148 8.95 -1.44 7.73
N ARG A 149 9.89 -0.75 8.40
CA ARG A 149 10.37 0.58 8.01
C ARG A 149 10.87 0.60 6.58
N THR A 150 11.76 -0.34 6.24
CA THR A 150 12.37 -0.44 4.91
C THR A 150 11.30 -0.69 3.84
N GLY A 151 10.35 -1.60 4.09
CA GLY A 151 9.22 -1.87 3.19
C GLY A 151 8.38 -0.62 2.92
N TYR A 152 8.03 0.13 3.98
CA TYR A 152 7.26 1.35 3.81
C TYR A 152 8.05 2.47 3.11
N LEU A 153 9.33 2.67 3.47
CA LEU A 153 10.20 3.65 2.79
C LEU A 153 10.34 3.34 1.29
N ARG A 154 10.32 2.06 0.90
CA ARG A 154 10.31 1.63 -0.50
C ARG A 154 9.04 2.07 -1.22
N LEU A 155 7.88 1.88 -0.58
CA LEU A 155 6.60 2.43 -1.05
C LEU A 155 6.68 3.96 -1.20
N MET A 156 7.24 4.69 -0.22
CA MET A 156 7.39 6.15 -0.31
C MET A 156 8.19 6.56 -1.55
N GLY A 157 9.30 5.88 -1.83
CA GLY A 157 10.11 6.14 -3.03
C GLY A 157 9.34 5.92 -4.34
N ARG A 158 8.53 4.87 -4.42
CA ARG A 158 7.65 4.60 -5.58
C ARG A 158 6.55 5.66 -5.72
N VAL A 159 5.88 6.02 -4.62
CA VAL A 159 4.83 7.04 -4.63
C VAL A 159 5.39 8.40 -5.03
N ALA A 160 6.56 8.80 -4.50
CA ALA A 160 7.22 10.04 -4.94
C ALA A 160 7.54 10.00 -6.44
N THR A 161 8.06 8.89 -6.94
CA THR A 161 8.32 8.71 -8.38
C THR A 161 7.05 8.91 -9.21
N GLN A 162 5.94 8.28 -8.80
CA GLN A 162 4.65 8.43 -9.46
C GLN A 162 4.12 9.87 -9.38
N ALA A 163 4.17 10.50 -8.20
CA ALA A 163 3.73 11.87 -7.98
C ALA A 163 4.49 12.86 -8.89
N LYS A 164 5.81 12.69 -9.03
CA LYS A 164 6.63 13.46 -9.98
C LYS A 164 6.14 13.31 -11.41
N TYR A 165 5.91 12.08 -11.88
CA TYR A 165 5.42 11.83 -13.24
C TYR A 165 4.00 12.37 -13.47
N ALA A 166 3.15 12.33 -12.45
CA ALA A 166 1.80 12.88 -12.46
C ALA A 166 1.72 14.39 -12.21
N ARG A 167 2.87 15.07 -12.02
CA ARG A 167 2.96 16.51 -11.68
C ARG A 167 2.28 16.89 -10.35
N GLN A 168 2.13 15.93 -9.45
CA GLN A 168 1.64 16.14 -8.08
C GLN A 168 2.79 16.66 -7.20
N TRP A 169 3.28 17.86 -7.50
CA TRP A 169 4.50 18.41 -6.90
C TRP A 169 4.42 18.57 -5.38
N ALA A 170 3.25 18.92 -4.83
CA ALA A 170 3.06 19.03 -3.39
C ALA A 170 3.36 17.70 -2.68
N GLN A 171 2.82 16.59 -3.19
CA GLN A 171 3.06 15.25 -2.64
C GLN A 171 4.52 14.82 -2.83
N TYR A 172 5.09 15.07 -4.02
CA TYR A 172 6.51 14.77 -4.27
C TYR A 172 7.43 15.50 -3.29
N HIS A 173 7.22 16.80 -3.09
CA HIS A 173 8.06 17.60 -2.20
C HIS A 173 7.90 17.18 -0.74
N ALA A 174 6.67 16.91 -0.28
CA ALA A 174 6.43 16.42 1.09
C ALA A 174 7.17 15.10 1.35
N ILE A 175 7.09 14.14 0.43
CA ILE A 175 7.80 12.86 0.57
C ILE A 175 9.32 13.09 0.48
N ARG A 176 9.80 13.90 -0.45
CA ARG A 176 11.24 14.16 -0.63
C ARG A 176 11.87 14.81 0.58
N GLU A 177 11.24 15.85 1.13
CA GLU A 177 11.69 16.54 2.35
C GLU A 177 11.82 15.55 3.50
N PHE A 178 10.76 14.77 3.75
CA PHE A 178 10.78 13.71 4.75
C PHE A 178 11.93 12.70 4.54
N LEU A 179 12.12 12.20 3.31
CA LEU A 179 13.17 11.22 3.02
C LEU A 179 14.59 11.82 3.13
N THR A 180 14.77 13.11 2.85
CA THR A 180 16.04 13.81 2.99
C THR A 180 16.40 14.01 4.46
N ASP A 181 15.41 14.31 5.31
CA ASP A 181 15.60 14.56 6.74
C ASP A 181 15.47 13.29 7.60
N PHE A 182 15.29 12.13 6.98
CA PHE A 182 15.10 10.86 7.68
C PHE A 182 16.35 10.51 8.51
N SER A 183 16.16 10.32 9.81
CA SER A 183 17.25 10.17 10.79
C SER A 183 18.07 8.89 10.68
N ARG A 184 17.58 7.90 9.92
CA ARG A 184 18.18 6.57 9.74
C ARG A 184 18.48 6.27 8.27
N PRO A 185 19.42 7.00 7.62
CA PRO A 185 19.68 6.88 6.19
C PRO A 185 20.16 5.48 5.76
N GLU A 186 20.70 4.68 6.68
CA GLU A 186 21.08 3.29 6.45
C GLU A 186 19.89 2.40 6.06
N LEU A 187 18.68 2.73 6.51
CA LEU A 187 17.46 2.00 6.19
C LEU A 187 16.84 2.42 4.85
N LEU A 188 17.30 3.49 4.21
CA LEU A 188 16.70 3.95 2.96
C LEU A 188 16.95 2.94 1.84
N PRO A 189 15.89 2.36 1.23
CA PRO A 189 16.04 1.51 0.05
C PRO A 189 16.43 2.35 -1.18
N ASN A 190 16.84 1.70 -2.26
CA ASN A 190 17.33 2.38 -3.47
C ASN A 190 16.28 3.32 -4.07
N GLU A 191 15.01 2.91 -4.06
CA GLU A 191 13.88 3.69 -4.53
C GLU A 191 13.75 5.01 -3.77
N ALA A 192 13.97 5.00 -2.46
CA ALA A 192 13.94 6.20 -1.63
C ALA A 192 15.23 7.05 -1.79
N LYS A 193 16.41 6.41 -1.84
CA LYS A 193 17.71 7.07 -2.06
C LYS A 193 17.76 7.84 -3.39
N GLN A 194 17.10 7.33 -4.44
CA GLN A 194 17.01 8.04 -5.71
C GLN A 194 16.26 9.36 -5.57
N ILE A 195 15.20 9.42 -4.76
CA ILE A 195 14.40 10.63 -4.55
C ILE A 195 15.21 11.73 -3.86
N THR A 196 16.03 11.38 -2.86
CA THR A 196 16.82 12.37 -2.11
C THR A 196 17.92 13.00 -2.95
N THR A 197 18.49 12.26 -3.90
CA THR A 197 19.62 12.67 -4.76
C THR A 197 19.22 13.21 -6.13
N GLU A 198 17.98 12.96 -6.57
CA GLU A 198 17.51 13.35 -7.90
C GLU A 198 17.53 14.88 -8.10
N ARG A 199 17.98 15.34 -9.28
CA ARG A 199 17.85 16.73 -9.68
C ARG A 199 16.52 16.97 -10.39
N LEU A 200 15.75 17.95 -9.94
CA LEU A 200 14.55 18.38 -10.64
C LEU A 200 14.91 19.31 -11.80
N TYR A 201 14.31 19.06 -12.97
CA TYR A 201 14.47 19.95 -14.11
C TYR A 201 13.64 21.23 -13.95
N PRO A 202 13.97 22.33 -14.65
CA PRO A 202 13.12 23.50 -14.70
C PRO A 202 11.70 23.15 -15.19
N ARG A 203 10.68 23.86 -14.70
CA ARG A 203 9.26 23.65 -15.09
C ARG A 203 9.04 23.60 -16.61
N LEU A 204 9.82 24.38 -17.36
CA LEU A 204 9.76 24.41 -18.83
C LEU A 204 10.10 23.05 -19.45
N ALA A 205 11.06 22.32 -18.91
CA ALA A 205 11.46 21.01 -19.42
C ALA A 205 10.31 19.99 -19.31
N TYR A 206 9.59 20.00 -18.17
CA TYR A 206 8.40 19.16 -17.98
C TYR A 206 7.27 19.57 -18.94
N ALA A 207 7.02 20.87 -19.13
CA ALA A 207 6.01 21.35 -20.07
C ALA A 207 6.32 20.96 -21.52
N VAL A 208 7.59 21.01 -21.94
CA VAL A 208 8.02 20.54 -23.26
C VAL A 208 7.78 19.04 -23.41
N LYS A 209 8.17 18.24 -22.41
CA LYS A 209 7.92 16.78 -22.40
C LYS A 209 6.44 16.47 -22.52
N ASP A 210 5.59 17.12 -21.73
CA ASP A 210 4.14 16.86 -21.70
C ASP A 210 3.48 17.19 -23.05
N ARG A 211 3.95 18.24 -23.73
CA ARG A 211 3.52 18.57 -25.11
C ARG A 211 3.94 17.52 -26.13
N LEU A 212 5.18 17.02 -26.04
CA LEU A 212 5.68 15.95 -26.91
C LEU A 212 4.87 14.66 -26.70
N ASP A 213 4.63 14.25 -25.46
CA ASP A 213 3.82 13.06 -25.13
C ASP A 213 2.38 13.19 -25.64
N ALA A 214 1.77 14.37 -25.53
CA ALA A 214 0.44 14.64 -26.07
C ALA A 214 0.40 14.61 -27.61
N TRP A 215 1.50 15.01 -28.28
CA TRP A 215 1.62 14.91 -29.72
C TRP A 215 1.74 13.44 -30.19
N PHE A 216 2.59 12.65 -29.53
CA PHE A 216 2.75 11.22 -29.86
C PHE A 216 1.48 10.39 -29.63
N ARG A 217 0.71 10.68 -28.57
CA ARG A 217 -0.58 10.02 -28.32
C ARG A 217 -1.58 10.26 -29.45
N ARG A 218 -1.78 11.53 -29.84
CA ARG A 218 -2.68 11.89 -30.96
C ARG A 218 -2.30 11.21 -32.27
N LYS A 219 -1.01 11.05 -32.55
CA LYS A 219 -0.52 10.38 -33.76
C LYS A 219 -0.76 8.86 -33.76
N ARG A 220 -0.83 8.23 -32.58
CA ARG A 220 -1.17 6.80 -32.46
C ARG A 220 -2.67 6.55 -32.66
N GLU A 221 -3.51 7.46 -32.18
CA GLU A 221 -4.98 7.35 -32.31
C GLU A 221 -5.48 7.62 -33.73
N SER A 222 -4.68 8.32 -34.56
CA SER A 222 -5.02 8.60 -35.96
C SER A 222 -4.61 7.51 -36.96
N ARG A 223 -4.18 6.34 -36.48
CA ARG A 223 -3.73 5.20 -37.30
C ARG A 223 -4.60 3.99 -36.99
#